data_AF-A0A3D0Q0L1-F1
#
_entry.id   AF-A0A3D0Q0L1-F1
#
_cell.length_a   1.000
_cell.length_b   1.000
_cell.length_c   1.000
_cell.angle_alpha   90.00
_cell.angle_beta   90.00
_cell.angle_gamma   90.00
#
_symmetry.space_group_name_H-M   'P 1'
#
loop_
_entity.id
_entity.type
_entity.pdbx_description
1 polymer ?
#
loop_
_entity_poly.entity_id
_entity_poly.type
_entity_poly.pdbx_seq_one_letter_code
_entity_poly.pdbx_strand_id
1 'polypeptide(L)' 'LDNSFGLAAQVGFDFQVDDNWSINASARYIKIDTTAEFTVADVKGSVDVDIDPYVFTISAGYKF' A
#
# COMPACT_ATOMS: atom_id res chain seq x y z
N LEU A 1 12.20 7.66 -11.86
CA LEU A 1 11.02 6.97 -11.29
C LEU A 1 9.86 7.92 -11.51
N ASP A 2 9.07 7.66 -12.54
CA ASP A 2 7.90 8.48 -12.82
C ASP A 2 6.81 8.21 -11.79
N ASN A 3 5.97 9.21 -11.54
CA ASN A 3 4.82 9.06 -10.66
C ASN A 3 3.89 7.99 -11.24
N SER A 4 3.63 6.94 -10.46
CA SER A 4 2.64 5.91 -10.79
C SER A 4 1.32 6.24 -10.09
N PHE A 5 0.21 6.05 -10.80
CA PHE A 5 -1.14 6.14 -10.27
C PHE A 5 -1.81 4.78 -10.39
N GLY A 6 -2.50 4.37 -9.32
CA GLY A 6 -3.02 3.01 -9.18
C GLY A 6 -4.35 2.96 -8.44
N LEU A 7 -5.16 1.95 -8.74
CA LEU A 7 -6.40 1.69 -8.01
C LEU A 7 -6.09 0.94 -6.71
N ALA A 8 -6.76 1.31 -5.63
CA ALA A 8 -6.63 0.63 -4.34
C ALA A 8 -7.99 0.25 -3.79
N ALA A 9 -8.06 -0.94 -3.18
CA ALA A 9 -9.21 -1.41 -2.41
C ALA A 9 -8.77 -1.72 -0.98
N GLN A 10 -9.57 -1.30 -0.01
CA GLN A 10 -9.34 -1.54 1.42
C GLN A 10 -10.57 -2.19 2.04
N VAL A 11 -10.34 -3.23 2.86
CA VAL A 11 -11.35 -3.80 3.75
C VAL A 11 -10.79 -3.83 5.17
N GLY A 12 -11.63 -3.56 6.15
CA GLY A 12 -11.19 -3.52 7.55
C GLY A 12 -12.34 -3.68 8.53
N PHE A 13 -11.95 -3.90 9.77
CA PHE A 13 -12.82 -4.01 10.91
C PHE A 13 -12.29 -3.15 12.06
N ASP A 14 -13.21 -2.47 12.73
CA ASP A 14 -12.95 -1.69 13.93
C ASP A 14 -13.65 -2.37 15.11
N PHE A 15 -12.88 -2.64 16.16
CA PHE A 15 -13.38 -3.20 17.40
C PHE A 15 -13.19 -2.21 18.54
N GLN A 16 -14.28 -1.83 19.19
CA GLN A 16 -14.20 -1.08 20.42
C GLN A 16 -14.00 -2.06 21.58
N VAL A 17 -12.85 -1.92 22.27
CA VAL A 17 -12.49 -2.78 23.41
C VAL A 17 -13.18 -2.29 24.67
N ASP A 18 -13.13 -0.99 24.90
CA ASP A 18 -13.81 -0.30 26.00
C ASP A 18 -14.10 1.18 25.64
N ASP A 19 -14.58 1.97 26.60
CA ASP A 19 -14.93 3.39 26.37
C ASP A 19 -13.74 4.26 25.91
N ASN A 20 -12.52 3.81 26.22
CA ASN A 20 -11.28 4.51 25.95
C ASN A 20 -10.45 3.84 24.84
N TRP A 21 -10.50 2.53 24.65
CA TRP A 21 -9.67 1.78 23.72
C TRP A 21 -10.44 1.25 22.50
N SER A 22 -9.84 1.41 21.32
CA SER A 22 -10.27 0.77 20.08
C SER A 22 -9.10 0.05 19.40
N ILE A 23 -9.41 -0.97 18.61
CA ILE A 23 -8.46 -1.69 17.75
C ILE A 23 -9.00 -1.68 16.33
N ASN A 24 -8.15 -1.38 15.35
CA ASN A 24 -8.45 -1.53 13.94
C ASN A 24 -7.58 -2.64 13.34
N ALA A 25 -8.18 -3.47 12.50
CA ALA A 25 -7.48 -4.38 11.62
C ALA A 25 -7.96 -4.16 10.18
N SER A 26 -7.04 -4.02 9.24
CA SER A 26 -7.40 -3.86 7.83
C SER A 26 -6.41 -4.51 6.87
N ALA A 27 -6.92 -4.86 5.70
CA ALA A 27 -6.17 -5.38 4.57
C ALA A 27 -6.43 -4.47 3.36
N ARG A 28 -5.38 -4.21 2.60
CA ARG A 28 -5.41 -3.39 1.40
C ARG A 28 -4.77 -4.14 0.25
N TYR A 29 -5.36 -4.01 -0.92
CA TYR A 29 -4.76 -4.37 -2.19
C TYR A 29 -4.60 -3.10 -3.01
N ILE A 30 -3.40 -2.89 -3.54
CA ILE A 30 -3.07 -1.69 -4.32
C ILE A 30 -2.55 -2.19 -5.66
N LYS A 31 -3.20 -1.83 -6.74
CA LYS A 31 -2.69 -2.07 -8.08
C LYS A 31 -1.69 -0.97 -8.43
N ILE A 32 -0.42 -1.32 -8.63
CA ILE A 32 0.64 -0.34 -8.92
C ILE A 32 1.37 -0.78 -10.19
N ASP A 33 1.12 -0.05 -11.27
CA ASP A 33 1.80 -0.20 -12.56
C ASP A 33 2.93 0.85 -12.63
N THR A 34 4.21 0.44 -12.70
CA THR A 34 5.34 1.40 -12.73
C THR A 34 6.36 1.03 -13.81
N THR A 35 6.92 2.02 -14.51
CA THR A 35 8.00 1.81 -15.48
C THR A 35 9.34 2.15 -14.83
N ALA A 36 10.23 1.16 -14.79
CA ALA A 36 11.60 1.32 -14.30
C ALA A 36 12.55 1.58 -15.47
N GLU A 37 13.12 2.78 -15.51
CA GLU A 37 14.16 3.14 -16.47
C GLU A 37 15.55 2.84 -15.91
N PHE A 38 16.42 2.22 -16.71
CA PHE A 38 17.81 1.94 -16.34
C PHE A 38 18.77 2.20 -17.51
N THR A 39 20.04 2.45 -17.21
CA THR A 39 21.10 2.61 -18.22
C THR A 39 22.22 1.63 -17.91
N VAL A 40 22.59 0.81 -18.89
CA VAL A 40 23.71 -0.15 -18.78
C VAL A 40 24.64 0.05 -19.98
N ALA A 41 25.92 0.35 -19.72
CA ALA A 41 26.93 0.59 -20.76
C ALA A 41 26.49 1.61 -21.83
N ASP A 42 25.99 2.77 -21.39
CA ASP A 42 25.44 3.86 -22.23
C ASP A 42 24.20 3.51 -23.07
N VAL A 43 23.61 2.33 -22.87
CA VAL A 43 22.33 1.93 -23.48
C VAL A 43 21.20 2.15 -22.49
N LYS A 44 20.22 2.97 -22.88
CA LYS A 44 18.96 3.16 -22.13
C LYS A 44 18.03 1.98 -22.35
N GLY A 45 17.44 1.47 -21.27
CA GLY A 45 16.38 0.48 -21.29
C GLY A 45 15.28 0.87 -20.31
N SER A 46 14.07 0.38 -20.59
CA SER A 46 12.93 0.47 -19.67
C SER A 46 12.33 -0.92 -19.48
N VAL A 47 11.80 -1.17 -18.30
CA VAL A 47 11.03 -2.37 -17.99
C VAL A 47 9.79 -1.98 -17.22
N ASP A 48 8.65 -2.51 -17.64
CA ASP A 48 7.39 -2.36 -16.92
C ASP A 48 7.37 -3.37 -15.76
N VAL A 49 7.01 -2.88 -14.57
CA VAL A 49 7.01 -3.64 -13.33
C VAL A 49 5.64 -3.51 -12.67
N ASP A 50 5.04 -4.68 -12.43
CA ASP A 50 3.78 -4.81 -11.68
C ASP A 50 4.11 -5.24 -10.25
N ILE A 51 3.78 -4.41 -9.25
CA ILE A 51 4.13 -4.69 -7.84
C ILE A 51 2.93 -5.20 -7.03
N ASP A 52 1.71 -4.84 -7.40
CA ASP A 52 0.42 -5.31 -6.84
C ASP A 52 0.42 -5.75 -5.35
N PRO A 53 0.85 -4.89 -4.40
CA PRO A 53 1.08 -5.33 -3.03
C PRO A 53 -0.21 -5.55 -2.22
N TYR A 54 -0.14 -6.54 -1.33
CA TYR A 54 -1.05 -6.67 -0.18
C TYR A 54 -0.44 -6.01 1.05
N VAL A 55 -1.21 -5.12 1.70
CA VAL A 55 -0.78 -4.42 2.92
C VAL A 55 -1.75 -4.72 4.05
N PHE A 56 -1.23 -5.27 5.16
CA PHE A 56 -1.98 -5.56 6.36
C PHE A 56 -1.66 -4.53 7.45
N THR A 57 -2.65 -4.07 8.17
CA THR A 57 -2.52 -3.05 9.22
C THR A 57 -3.24 -3.52 10.49
N ILE A 58 -2.58 -3.38 11.64
CA ILE A 58 -3.18 -3.52 12.96
C ILE A 58 -2.82 -2.25 13.75
N SER A 59 -3.80 -1.59 14.34
CA SER A 59 -3.59 -0.40 15.17
C SER A 59 -4.49 -0.39 16.39
N ALA A 60 -4.11 0.39 17.40
CA ALA A 60 -4.90 0.67 18.59
C ALA A 60 -5.08 2.18 18.75
N GLY A 61 -6.29 2.60 19.11
CA GLY A 61 -6.64 3.99 19.43
C GLY A 61 -6.98 4.13 20.91
N TYR A 62 -6.61 5.27 21.50
CA TYR A 62 -7.02 5.64 22.85
C TYR A 62 -7.75 6.99 22.82
N LYS A 63 -8.88 7.08 23.52
CA LYS A 63 -9.72 8.26 23.66
C LYS A 63 -9.56 8.84 25.07
N PHE A 64 -9.21 10.12 25.14
CA PHE A 64 -9.01 10.91 26.36
C PHE A 64 -10.23 11.79 26.66
#